data_AF-A0A2G9ZNI8-F1
#
_entry.id   AF-A0A2G9ZNI8-F1
#
_cell.length_a   1.000
_cell.length_b   1.000
_cell.length_c   1.000
_cell.angle_alpha   90.00
_cell.angle_beta   90.00
_cell.angle_gamma   90.00
#
_symmetry.space_group_name_H-M   'P 1'
#
loop_
_entity.id
_entity.type
_entity.pdbx_description
1 polymer ?
#
loop_
_entity_poly.entity_id
_entity_poly.type
_entity_poly.pdbx_seq_one_letter_code
_entity_poly.pdbx_strand_id
1 'polypeptide(L)'
;MKKSFLIWPSLAVLALFGLTACSSPLKTAFAPSDNEPAAVPERLIGGDQDEHGCLGPAGYSWCEAKQKCLRLFEEFCPDQAADLAADLGSAVGLTLVPAGEARFNWTVNYEAAKTASEEISGVAYEADGATSEQALAGETYLNSLAAPDRYNQADGPEGALRGYQIDYQACLYNFRRPAGSGEGDGAKLSIRLECGFFNPNSVDRIAVEEAARDFFRQTSRSAPTDIKISVTAQTDSHARGSATFLDDSGQAVAGAYFFARRL
;
A
#
# COMPACT_ATOMS: atom_id res chain seq x y z
N MET A 1 18.64 -39.66 -12.99
CA MET A 1 17.19 -39.44 -13.17
C MET A 1 16.95 -39.04 -14.62
N LYS A 2 16.23 -39.88 -15.37
CA LYS A 2 16.09 -39.78 -16.82
C LYS A 2 15.12 -38.65 -17.18
N LYS A 3 15.52 -37.84 -18.16
CA LYS A 3 14.74 -36.79 -18.83
C LYS A 3 13.62 -37.45 -19.66
N SER A 4 12.43 -36.85 -19.74
CA SER A 4 11.59 -36.92 -20.93
C SER A 4 10.55 -35.81 -20.98
N PHE A 5 10.65 -35.02 -22.05
CA PHE A 5 9.60 -34.23 -22.68
C PHE A 5 8.74 -35.16 -23.54
N LEU A 6 7.44 -34.88 -23.67
CA LEU A 6 6.61 -35.46 -24.73
C LEU A 6 5.63 -34.40 -25.26
N ILE A 7 5.77 -34.16 -26.56
CA ILE A 7 5.00 -33.27 -27.42
C ILE A 7 4.03 -34.17 -28.20
N TRP A 8 2.75 -33.82 -28.32
CA TRP A 8 1.78 -34.59 -29.11
C TRP A 8 1.18 -33.71 -30.22
N PRO A 9 1.45 -33.97 -31.51
CA PRO A 9 0.76 -33.29 -32.59
C PRO A 9 -0.54 -34.00 -32.97
N SER A 10 -1.54 -33.19 -33.29
CA SER A 10 -2.88 -33.56 -33.74
C SER A 10 -2.89 -34.32 -35.07
N LEU A 11 -3.86 -35.22 -35.22
CA LEU A 11 -4.28 -35.75 -36.52
C LEU A 11 -5.81 -35.68 -36.62
N ALA A 12 -6.27 -34.84 -37.54
CA ALA A 12 -7.63 -34.73 -37.99
C ALA A 12 -7.98 -35.90 -38.93
N VAL A 13 -9.17 -36.48 -38.77
CA VAL A 13 -9.80 -37.33 -39.79
C VAL A 13 -11.24 -36.85 -39.97
N LEU A 14 -11.52 -36.34 -41.17
CA LEU A 14 -12.82 -35.96 -41.67
C LEU A 14 -13.44 -37.18 -42.36
N ALA A 15 -14.64 -37.60 -41.98
CA ALA A 15 -15.44 -38.56 -42.74
C ALA A 15 -16.91 -38.11 -42.77
N LEU A 16 -17.33 -37.61 -43.94
CA LEU A 16 -18.73 -37.45 -44.32
C LEU A 16 -19.30 -38.81 -44.76
N PHE A 17 -20.41 -39.25 -44.15
CA PHE A 17 -21.35 -40.17 -44.79
C PHE A 17 -22.79 -39.78 -44.41
N GLY A 18 -23.67 -39.74 -45.43
CA GLY A 18 -24.98 -39.10 -45.39
C GLY A 18 -26.16 -40.00 -44.99
N LEU A 19 -27.23 -39.30 -44.63
CA LEU A 19 -28.68 -39.55 -44.77
C LEU A 19 -29.18 -41.01 -44.73
N THR A 20 -30.01 -41.32 -43.73
CA THR A 20 -31.42 -41.76 -43.94
C THR A 20 -32.23 -41.64 -42.64
N ALA A 21 -33.42 -41.08 -42.76
CA ALA A 21 -34.40 -40.90 -41.70
C ALA A 21 -35.10 -42.23 -41.34
N CYS A 22 -35.48 -42.38 -40.07
CA CYS A 22 -36.60 -43.24 -39.69
C CYS A 22 -37.42 -42.54 -38.60
N SER A 23 -38.71 -42.39 -38.88
CA SER A 23 -39.71 -41.67 -38.12
C SER A 23 -40.56 -42.64 -37.26
N SER A 24 -40.93 -42.15 -36.06
CA SER A 24 -42.01 -42.58 -35.15
C SER A 24 -41.66 -43.38 -33.87
N PRO A 25 -42.47 -43.23 -32.79
CA PRO A 25 -41.95 -42.96 -31.46
C PRO A 25 -42.11 -44.13 -30.48
N LEU A 26 -41.17 -44.26 -29.54
CA LEU A 26 -41.37 -45.01 -28.30
C LEU A 26 -41.81 -44.03 -27.20
N LYS A 27 -43.11 -44.07 -26.90
CA LYS A 27 -43.69 -43.47 -25.70
C LYS A 27 -43.19 -44.25 -24.48
N THR A 28 -42.16 -43.74 -23.82
CA THR A 28 -41.89 -44.06 -22.42
C THR A 28 -42.57 -42.99 -21.60
N ALA A 29 -43.79 -43.27 -21.14
CA ALA A 29 -44.46 -42.46 -20.14
C ALA A 29 -43.77 -42.73 -18.78
N PHE A 30 -42.71 -41.98 -18.48
CA PHE A 30 -42.33 -41.74 -17.10
C PHE A 30 -43.31 -40.71 -16.55
N ALA A 31 -44.10 -41.12 -15.56
CA ALA A 31 -44.95 -40.22 -14.81
C ALA A 31 -44.10 -39.09 -14.19
N PRO A 32 -44.57 -37.83 -14.19
CA PRO A 32 -43.89 -36.78 -13.46
C PRO A 32 -43.95 -37.12 -11.97
N SER A 33 -42.79 -37.20 -11.33
CA SER A 33 -42.70 -37.19 -9.87
C SER A 33 -42.79 -35.74 -9.45
N ASP A 34 -43.82 -35.37 -8.69
CA ASP A 34 -44.10 -34.02 -8.19
C ASP A 34 -43.11 -33.56 -7.09
N ASN A 35 -41.84 -33.94 -7.20
CA ASN A 35 -40.76 -33.45 -6.34
C ASN A 35 -39.72 -32.71 -7.19
N GLU A 36 -40.16 -31.69 -7.91
CA GLU A 36 -39.27 -30.64 -8.40
C GLU A 36 -38.85 -29.78 -7.20
N PRO A 37 -37.58 -29.82 -6.74
CA PRO A 37 -37.13 -28.83 -5.78
C PRO A 37 -37.27 -27.48 -6.48
N ALA A 38 -38.09 -26.60 -5.89
CA ALA A 38 -38.24 -25.23 -6.36
C ALA A 38 -36.86 -24.67 -6.72
N ALA A 39 -36.69 -24.23 -7.98
CA ALA A 39 -35.46 -23.65 -8.47
C ALA A 39 -34.99 -22.58 -7.48
N VAL A 40 -33.98 -22.91 -6.68
CA VAL A 40 -33.27 -21.92 -5.88
C VAL A 40 -32.64 -21.01 -6.92
N PRO A 41 -33.00 -19.72 -7.00
CA PRO A 41 -32.34 -18.83 -7.95
C PRO A 41 -30.84 -18.95 -7.66
N GLU A 42 -30.07 -19.36 -8.67
CA GLU A 42 -28.62 -19.32 -8.58
C GLU A 42 -28.26 -17.88 -8.25
N ARG A 43 -27.96 -17.62 -6.98
CA ARG A 43 -27.49 -16.31 -6.54
C ARG A 43 -26.10 -16.22 -7.13
N LEU A 44 -25.96 -15.52 -8.25
CA LEU A 44 -24.66 -15.20 -8.83
C LEU A 44 -23.81 -14.58 -7.72
N ILE A 45 -22.78 -15.30 -7.30
CA ILE A 45 -21.84 -14.82 -6.30
C ILE A 45 -20.83 -13.95 -7.05
N GLY A 46 -20.98 -12.64 -6.93
CA GLY A 46 -20.13 -11.65 -7.57
C GLY A 46 -20.86 -10.79 -8.60
N GLY A 47 -20.31 -9.60 -8.85
CA GLY A 47 -20.93 -8.58 -9.71
C GLY A 47 -21.70 -7.51 -8.93
N ASP A 48 -21.82 -7.64 -7.61
CA ASP A 48 -22.37 -6.59 -6.76
C ASP A 48 -21.49 -5.33 -6.86
N GLN A 49 -22.12 -4.23 -7.26
CA GLN A 49 -21.50 -2.93 -7.42
C GLN A 49 -22.10 -1.94 -6.43
N ASP A 50 -21.27 -1.02 -5.92
CA ASP A 50 -21.76 0.15 -5.19
C ASP A 50 -22.38 1.18 -6.14
N GLU A 51 -22.84 2.31 -5.59
CA GLU A 51 -23.46 3.41 -6.35
C GLU A 51 -22.54 4.02 -7.42
N HIS A 52 -21.23 3.82 -7.28
CA HIS A 52 -20.20 4.29 -8.20
C HIS A 52 -19.76 3.21 -9.20
N GLY A 53 -20.37 2.01 -9.15
CA GLY A 53 -20.01 0.89 -10.02
C GLY A 53 -18.81 0.07 -9.52
N CYS A 54 -18.32 0.31 -8.31
CA CYS A 54 -17.16 -0.41 -7.77
C CYS A 54 -17.54 -1.80 -7.26
N LEU A 55 -16.75 -2.80 -7.65
CA LEU A 55 -16.95 -4.19 -7.25
C LEU A 55 -16.43 -4.43 -5.83
N GLY A 56 -17.24 -4.08 -4.83
CA GLY A 56 -16.93 -4.27 -3.41
C GLY A 56 -16.42 -5.68 -3.04
N PRO A 57 -17.07 -6.77 -3.50
CA PRO A 57 -16.59 -8.14 -3.23
C PRO A 57 -15.21 -8.44 -3.83
N ALA A 58 -14.78 -7.69 -4.85
CA ALA A 58 -13.44 -7.77 -5.41
C ALA A 58 -12.46 -6.79 -4.74
N GLY A 59 -12.85 -6.14 -3.64
CA GLY A 59 -12.02 -5.22 -2.86
C GLY A 59 -11.90 -3.81 -3.45
N TYR A 60 -12.76 -3.44 -4.41
CA TYR A 60 -12.79 -2.08 -4.95
C TYR A 60 -13.70 -1.18 -4.13
N SER A 61 -13.20 0.01 -3.81
CA SER A 61 -13.94 1.10 -3.18
C SER A 61 -13.80 2.36 -4.03
N TRP A 62 -14.86 3.16 -4.10
CA TRP A 62 -14.78 4.46 -4.76
C TRP A 62 -13.83 5.41 -4.02
N CYS A 63 -12.96 6.09 -4.77
CA CYS A 63 -12.12 7.16 -4.27
C CYS A 63 -12.53 8.46 -4.98
N GLU A 64 -13.21 9.34 -4.26
CA GLU A 64 -13.71 10.63 -4.74
C GLU A 64 -12.54 11.52 -5.19
N ALA A 65 -11.47 11.62 -4.40
CA ALA A 65 -10.30 12.43 -4.77
C ALA A 65 -9.65 11.99 -6.11
N LYS A 66 -9.78 10.72 -6.49
CA LYS A 66 -9.20 10.15 -7.72
C LYS A 66 -10.22 9.83 -8.81
N GLN A 67 -11.52 9.97 -8.52
CA GLN A 67 -12.64 9.67 -9.41
C GLN A 67 -12.53 8.26 -10.04
N LYS A 68 -12.16 7.26 -9.25
CA LYS A 68 -12.06 5.86 -9.71
C LYS A 68 -12.22 4.86 -8.57
N CYS A 69 -12.61 3.65 -8.93
CA CYS A 69 -12.60 2.49 -8.05
C CYS A 69 -11.15 2.03 -7.79
N LEU A 70 -10.76 1.96 -6.53
CA LEU A 70 -9.43 1.57 -6.10
C LEU A 70 -9.49 0.38 -5.14
N ARG A 71 -8.42 -0.41 -5.20
CA ARG A 71 -8.06 -1.32 -4.12
C ARG A 71 -7.08 -0.58 -3.23
N LEU A 72 -7.47 -0.35 -1.99
CA LEU A 72 -6.68 0.43 -1.02
C LEU A 72 -5.33 -0.22 -0.70
N PHE A 73 -5.20 -1.53 -0.97
CA PHE A 73 -3.94 -2.28 -0.87
C PHE A 73 -3.02 -2.18 -2.10
N GLU A 74 -3.50 -1.57 -3.19
CA GLU A 74 -2.75 -1.36 -4.43
C GLU A 74 -2.41 0.12 -4.63
N GLU A 75 -3.28 1.04 -4.22
CA GLU A 75 -3.10 2.48 -4.42
C GLU A 75 -3.68 3.32 -3.27
N PHE A 76 -2.99 4.40 -2.91
CA PHE A 76 -3.47 5.39 -1.93
C PHE A 76 -4.79 6.03 -2.36
N CYS A 77 -5.73 6.20 -1.44
CA CYS A 77 -6.86 7.11 -1.62
C CYS A 77 -6.78 8.25 -0.60
N PRO A 78 -6.65 9.53 -1.03
CA PRO A 78 -6.61 10.68 -0.12
C PRO A 78 -7.82 10.80 0.82
N ASP A 79 -8.97 10.26 0.41
CA ASP A 79 -10.20 10.29 1.22
C ASP A 79 -10.04 9.52 2.53
N GLN A 80 -9.26 8.43 2.57
CA GLN A 80 -8.97 7.70 3.81
C GLN A 80 -8.22 8.57 4.83
N ALA A 81 -7.31 9.41 4.36
CA ALA A 81 -6.60 10.36 5.21
C ALA A 81 -7.51 11.53 5.63
N ALA A 82 -8.45 11.94 4.78
CA ALA A 82 -9.45 12.95 5.12
C ALA A 82 -10.40 12.48 6.22
N ASP A 83 -10.93 11.27 6.10
CA ASP A 83 -11.80 10.64 7.10
C ASP A 83 -11.06 10.50 8.43
N LEU A 84 -9.83 10.00 8.41
CA LEU A 84 -8.99 9.90 9.60
C LEU A 84 -8.72 11.28 10.23
N ALA A 85 -8.46 12.31 9.43
CA ALA A 85 -8.24 13.67 9.93
C ALA A 85 -9.50 14.27 10.57
N ALA A 86 -10.69 13.97 10.03
CA ALA A 86 -11.97 14.41 10.59
C ALA A 86 -12.27 13.73 11.93
N ASP A 87 -12.06 12.42 12.01
CA ASP A 87 -12.24 11.66 13.25
C ASP A 87 -11.22 12.09 14.32
N LEU A 88 -9.95 12.25 13.94
CA LEU A 88 -8.91 12.79 14.80
C LEU A 88 -9.27 14.19 15.28
N GLY A 89 -9.77 15.05 14.38
CA GLY A 89 -10.26 16.39 14.72
C GLY A 89 -11.35 16.37 15.79
N SER A 90 -12.29 15.44 15.66
CA SER A 90 -13.35 15.21 16.65
C SER A 90 -12.78 14.75 18.00
N ALA A 91 -11.76 13.89 17.99
CA ALA A 91 -11.11 13.40 19.21
C ALA A 91 -10.29 14.49 19.94
N VAL A 92 -9.60 15.36 19.20
CA VAL A 92 -8.81 16.47 19.79
C VAL A 92 -9.67 17.71 20.09
N GLY A 93 -10.89 17.78 19.57
CA GLY A 93 -11.77 18.94 19.69
C GLY A 93 -11.30 20.15 18.87
N LEU A 94 -10.67 19.91 17.72
CA LEU A 94 -10.18 20.93 16.78
C LEU A 94 -10.46 20.48 15.34
N THR A 95 -10.59 21.42 14.43
CA THR A 95 -10.68 21.09 13.00
C THR A 95 -9.29 20.99 12.40
N LEU A 96 -8.90 19.79 11.97
CA LEU A 96 -7.72 19.60 11.14
C LEU A 96 -8.05 20.02 9.70
N VAL A 97 -7.36 21.04 9.20
CA VAL A 97 -7.57 21.57 7.84
C VAL A 97 -6.55 20.98 6.87
N PRO A 98 -6.90 20.78 5.58
CA PRO A 98 -5.94 20.31 4.58
C PRO A 98 -4.75 21.26 4.44
N ALA A 99 -3.53 20.72 4.53
CA ALA A 99 -2.27 21.44 4.40
C ALA A 99 -1.53 21.14 3.06
N GLY A 100 -2.12 20.33 2.19
CA GLY A 100 -1.62 20.04 0.85
C GLY A 100 -0.92 18.69 0.71
N GLU A 101 -0.05 18.55 -0.29
CA GLU A 101 0.76 17.36 -0.50
C GLU A 101 1.82 17.21 0.61
N ALA A 102 2.06 15.97 1.03
CA ALA A 102 3.06 15.61 2.02
C ALA A 102 4.12 14.68 1.43
N ARG A 103 5.36 14.81 1.91
CA ARG A 103 6.43 13.84 1.71
C ARG A 103 7.14 13.62 3.02
N PHE A 104 7.25 12.37 3.44
CA PHE A 104 7.89 12.01 4.70
C PHE A 104 8.61 10.67 4.58
N ASN A 105 9.65 10.49 5.39
CA ASN A 105 10.39 9.23 5.43
C ASN A 105 9.71 8.27 6.41
N TRP A 106 9.40 7.07 5.93
CA TRP A 106 8.90 5.97 6.73
C TRP A 106 10.00 4.94 6.94
N THR A 107 10.38 4.72 8.19
CA THR A 107 11.47 3.80 8.55
C THR A 107 10.93 2.40 8.81
N VAL A 108 11.50 1.41 8.15
CA VAL A 108 11.15 0.00 8.29
C VAL A 108 12.33 -0.77 8.86
N ASN A 109 12.03 -1.88 9.54
CA ASN A 109 13.02 -2.85 9.99
C ASN A 109 12.91 -4.13 9.19
N TYR A 110 14.03 -4.59 8.65
CA TYR A 110 14.07 -5.76 7.77
C TYR A 110 14.91 -6.92 8.33
N GLU A 111 15.80 -6.66 9.30
CA GLU A 111 16.61 -7.66 9.99
C GLU A 111 16.88 -7.22 11.44
N ALA A 112 17.45 -8.11 12.28
CA ALA A 112 17.81 -7.75 13.65
C ALA A 112 18.72 -6.50 13.69
N ALA A 113 18.14 -5.39 14.15
CA ALA A 113 18.76 -4.06 14.26
C ALA A 113 19.16 -3.35 12.95
N LYS A 114 18.67 -3.80 11.77
CA LYS A 114 18.85 -3.04 10.52
C LYS A 114 17.57 -2.34 10.10
N THR A 115 17.69 -1.06 9.78
CA THR A 115 16.58 -0.22 9.31
C THR A 115 16.89 0.36 7.95
N ALA A 116 15.83 0.65 7.20
CA ALA A 116 15.88 1.39 5.95
C ALA A 116 14.67 2.33 5.90
N SER A 117 14.74 3.40 5.11
CA SER A 117 13.64 4.34 5.00
C SER A 117 13.17 4.44 3.56
N GLU A 118 11.86 4.59 3.38
CA GLU A 118 11.22 4.90 2.10
C GLU A 118 10.54 6.27 2.20
N GLU A 119 10.69 7.10 1.16
CA GLU A 119 9.93 8.35 1.08
C GLU A 119 8.49 8.04 0.66
N ILE A 120 7.55 8.37 1.53
CA ILE A 120 6.12 8.24 1.29
C ILE A 120 5.59 9.57 0.78
N SER A 121 4.88 9.53 -0.35
CA SER A 121 4.09 10.66 -0.85
C SER A 121 2.65 10.52 -0.40
N GLY A 122 2.04 11.64 0.00
CA GLY A 122 0.72 11.63 0.60
C GLY A 122 0.10 13.02 0.73
N VAL A 123 -0.74 13.19 1.73
CA VAL A 123 -1.43 14.44 2.06
C VAL A 123 -1.21 14.80 3.54
N ALA A 124 -1.25 16.10 3.84
CA ALA A 124 -1.11 16.62 5.18
C ALA A 124 -2.38 17.35 5.65
N TYR A 125 -2.61 17.31 6.95
CA TYR A 125 -3.63 18.09 7.65
C TYR A 125 -3.03 18.74 8.89
N GLU A 126 -3.48 19.95 9.23
CA GLU A 126 -2.92 20.72 10.35
C GLU A 126 -4.00 21.34 11.23
N ALA A 127 -3.71 21.48 12.52
CA ALA A 127 -4.50 22.24 13.46
C ALA A 127 -3.57 22.99 14.44
N ASP A 128 -3.74 24.29 14.56
CA ASP A 128 -3.01 25.11 15.52
C ASP A 128 -3.84 25.38 16.78
N GLY A 129 -3.16 25.78 17.86
CA GLY A 129 -3.86 26.21 19.08
C GLY A 129 -4.19 25.08 20.06
N ALA A 130 -3.69 23.87 19.82
CA ALA A 130 -3.94 22.71 20.66
C ALA A 130 -3.30 22.84 22.04
N THR A 131 -3.97 22.36 23.08
CA THR A 131 -3.34 22.11 24.38
C THR A 131 -2.61 20.78 24.36
N SER A 132 -1.72 20.55 25.33
CA SER A 132 -1.07 19.25 25.53
C SER A 132 -2.09 18.13 25.76
N GLU A 133 -3.18 18.41 26.49
CA GLU A 133 -4.27 17.44 26.71
C GLU A 133 -4.96 17.05 25.39
N GLN A 134 -5.22 18.02 24.51
CA GLN A 134 -5.80 17.76 23.19
C GLN A 134 -4.85 16.96 22.29
N ALA A 135 -3.55 17.28 22.30
CA ALA A 135 -2.56 16.53 21.54
C ALA A 135 -2.46 15.07 22.00
N LEU A 136 -2.49 14.83 23.32
CA LEU A 136 -2.50 13.49 23.92
C LEU A 136 -3.82 12.73 23.68
N ALA A 137 -4.95 13.44 23.61
CA ALA A 137 -6.22 12.84 23.20
C ALA A 137 -6.14 12.31 21.75
N GLY A 138 -5.46 13.04 20.86
CA GLY A 138 -5.17 12.59 19.50
C GLY A 138 -4.30 11.33 19.46
N GLU A 139 -3.22 11.28 20.24
CA GLU A 139 -2.43 10.05 20.39
C GLU A 139 -3.30 8.88 20.90
N THR A 140 -4.15 9.13 21.89
CA THR A 140 -5.04 8.10 22.47
C THR A 140 -6.00 7.55 21.42
N TYR A 141 -6.58 8.42 20.60
CA TYR A 141 -7.44 8.01 19.50
C TYR A 141 -6.68 7.16 18.47
N LEU A 142 -5.51 7.60 18.00
CA LEU A 142 -4.72 6.85 17.02
C LEU A 142 -4.23 5.50 17.58
N ASN A 143 -3.86 5.46 18.86
CA ASN A 143 -3.50 4.22 19.56
C ASN A 143 -4.67 3.21 19.65
N SER A 144 -5.92 3.67 19.51
CA SER A 144 -7.09 2.78 19.44
C SER A 144 -7.26 2.11 18.06
N LEU A 145 -6.68 2.69 17.01
CA LEU A 145 -6.72 2.16 15.65
C LEU A 145 -5.55 1.24 15.35
N ALA A 146 -4.34 1.65 15.76
CA ALA A 146 -3.12 0.89 15.56
C ALA A 146 -2.09 1.17 16.67
N ALA A 147 -1.24 0.18 16.97
CA ALA A 147 -0.10 0.41 17.84
C ALA A 147 0.92 1.34 17.15
N PRO A 148 1.58 2.25 17.89
CA PRO A 148 2.57 3.14 17.31
C PRO A 148 3.80 2.34 16.85
N ASP A 149 4.28 2.65 15.65
CA ASP A 149 5.44 1.98 15.05
C ASP A 149 6.73 2.40 15.76
N ARG A 150 7.49 1.43 16.27
CA ARG A 150 8.69 1.68 17.11
C ARG A 150 9.84 2.41 16.39
N TYR A 151 9.84 2.44 15.06
CA TYR A 151 10.90 3.07 14.25
C TYR A 151 10.53 4.46 13.75
N ASN A 152 9.27 4.85 13.90
CA ASN A 152 8.73 6.12 13.46
C ASN A 152 8.20 6.94 14.65
N GLN A 153 8.95 6.96 15.75
CA GLN A 153 8.61 7.70 16.97
C GLN A 153 9.76 8.60 17.40
N ALA A 154 9.43 9.79 17.89
CA ALA A 154 10.39 10.70 18.51
C ALA A 154 9.70 11.51 19.61
N ASP A 155 10.42 11.78 20.70
CA ASP A 155 9.98 12.67 21.77
C ASP A 155 11.04 13.74 22.01
N GLY A 156 10.59 14.97 22.26
CA GLY A 156 11.46 16.09 22.55
C GLY A 156 10.78 17.13 23.46
N PRO A 157 11.54 18.09 23.99
CA PRO A 157 10.98 19.15 24.83
C PRO A 157 9.97 20.04 24.08
N GLU A 158 10.07 20.07 22.75
CA GLU A 158 9.18 20.85 21.89
C GLU A 158 7.93 20.09 21.45
N GLY A 159 7.83 18.78 21.68
CA GLY A 159 6.71 17.97 21.19
C GLY A 159 7.07 16.53 20.92
N ALA A 160 6.20 15.83 20.18
CA ALA A 160 6.43 14.44 19.84
C ALA A 160 5.93 14.09 18.43
N LEU A 161 6.46 12.97 17.94
CA LEU A 161 6.11 12.32 16.69
C LEU A 161 5.70 10.88 16.99
N ARG A 162 4.58 10.45 16.41
CA ARG A 162 4.09 9.08 16.43
C ARG A 162 3.77 8.62 15.01
N GLY A 163 4.39 7.53 14.60
CA GLY A 163 4.09 6.84 13.36
C GLY A 163 3.05 5.76 13.59
N TYR A 164 2.05 5.69 12.72
CA TYR A 164 1.01 4.67 12.73
C TYR A 164 0.93 4.03 11.36
N GLN A 165 0.96 2.70 11.33
CA GLN A 165 0.58 1.95 10.15
C GLN A 165 -0.86 1.45 10.34
N ILE A 166 -1.78 2.01 9.56
CA ILE A 166 -3.21 1.66 9.57
C ILE A 166 -3.49 1.02 8.21
N ASP A 167 -3.62 -0.31 8.19
CA ASP A 167 -3.72 -1.11 6.96
C ASP A 167 -2.54 -0.86 5.99
N TYR A 168 -2.82 -0.22 4.84
CA TYR A 168 -1.86 0.15 3.78
C TYR A 168 -1.52 1.65 3.81
N GLN A 169 -1.79 2.32 4.91
CA GLN A 169 -1.52 3.74 5.12
C GLN A 169 -0.46 3.89 6.22
N ALA A 170 0.62 4.59 5.90
CA ALA A 170 1.55 5.12 6.90
C ALA A 170 1.13 6.54 7.24
N CYS A 171 1.03 6.85 8.53
CA CYS A 171 0.70 8.17 9.04
C CYS A 171 1.71 8.64 10.07
N LEU A 172 2.15 9.87 9.97
CA LEU A 172 2.91 10.57 11.00
C LEU A 172 2.00 11.59 11.68
N TYR A 173 1.76 11.39 12.97
CA TYR A 173 1.13 12.34 13.85
C TYR A 173 2.21 13.09 14.62
N ASN A 174 2.38 14.37 14.28
CA ASN A 174 3.35 15.27 14.88
C ASN A 174 2.59 16.34 15.65
N PHE A 175 2.96 16.58 16.89
CA PHE A 175 2.53 17.80 17.58
C PHE A 175 3.76 18.48 18.16
N ARG A 176 3.88 19.76 17.87
CA ARG A 176 5.04 20.54 18.27
C ARG A 176 4.67 21.95 18.70
N ARG A 177 5.48 22.50 19.59
CA ARG A 177 5.46 23.89 19.98
C ARG A 177 5.91 24.76 18.79
N PRO A 178 5.16 25.80 18.40
CA PRO A 178 5.57 26.73 17.36
C PRO A 178 6.90 27.40 17.72
N ALA A 179 7.77 27.57 16.71
CA ALA A 179 9.08 28.19 16.89
C ALA A 179 8.94 29.58 17.53
N GLY A 180 9.73 29.85 18.56
CA GLY A 180 9.73 31.13 19.27
C GLY A 180 8.64 31.32 20.31
N SER A 181 7.78 30.33 20.56
CA SER A 181 6.93 30.36 21.77
C SER A 181 7.77 29.99 23.00
N GLY A 182 7.66 30.80 24.06
CA GLY A 182 8.46 30.64 25.28
C GLY A 182 8.23 29.30 25.99
N GLU A 183 9.21 28.91 26.80
CA GLU A 183 9.14 27.74 27.68
C GLU A 183 8.07 27.99 28.76
N GLY A 184 6.87 27.45 28.59
CA GLY A 184 5.81 27.57 29.59
C GLY A 184 4.61 26.66 29.31
N ASP A 185 3.96 26.21 30.39
CA ASP A 185 2.81 25.27 30.40
C ASP A 185 1.56 25.76 29.66
N GLY A 186 1.55 26.99 29.12
CA GLY A 186 0.46 27.56 28.32
C GLY A 186 0.77 27.65 26.82
N ALA A 187 1.94 27.20 26.36
CA ALA A 187 2.30 27.24 24.96
C ALA A 187 1.39 26.33 24.14
N LYS A 188 0.67 26.93 23.18
CA LYS A 188 -0.18 26.18 22.25
C LYS A 188 0.67 25.35 21.30
N LEU A 189 0.21 24.16 20.98
CA LEU A 189 0.85 23.24 20.04
C LEU A 189 0.22 23.36 18.65
N SER A 190 1.01 23.06 17.65
CA SER A 190 0.59 22.79 16.28
C SER A 190 0.58 21.28 16.08
N ILE A 191 -0.56 20.74 15.65
CA ILE A 191 -0.75 19.35 15.29
C ILE A 191 -0.65 19.25 13.77
N ARG A 192 0.08 18.25 13.27
CA ARG A 192 0.20 17.91 11.87
C ARG A 192 0.06 16.40 11.69
N LEU A 193 -0.88 15.99 10.84
CA LEU A 193 -1.09 14.60 10.43
C LEU A 193 -0.68 14.47 8.97
N GLU A 194 0.31 13.62 8.68
CA GLU A 194 0.77 13.35 7.32
C GLU A 194 0.54 11.88 7.01
N CYS A 195 -0.24 11.57 5.97
CA CYS A 195 -0.59 10.19 5.64
C CYS A 195 -0.37 9.91 4.15
N GLY A 196 0.13 8.71 3.85
CA GLY A 196 0.33 8.23 2.49
C GLY A 196 0.34 6.71 2.42
N PHE A 197 0.46 6.17 1.20
CA PHE A 197 0.41 4.73 1.00
C PHE A 197 1.73 4.06 1.35
N PHE A 198 1.63 3.00 2.15
CA PHE A 198 2.74 2.12 2.48
C PHE A 198 2.26 0.67 2.41
N ASN A 199 2.89 -0.11 1.52
CA ASN A 199 2.62 -1.54 1.41
C ASN A 199 3.63 -2.32 2.28
N PRO A 200 3.21 -2.96 3.39
CA PRO A 200 4.10 -3.71 4.27
C PRO A 200 4.81 -4.88 3.57
N ASN A 201 4.30 -5.38 2.45
CA ASN A 201 4.99 -6.40 1.64
C ASN A 201 6.21 -5.85 0.89
N SER A 202 6.44 -4.53 0.91
CA SER A 202 7.58 -3.88 0.26
C SER A 202 8.86 -3.91 1.10
N VAL A 203 8.82 -4.32 2.37
CA VAL A 203 9.98 -4.28 3.28
C VAL A 203 11.19 -5.03 2.71
N ASP A 204 10.98 -6.20 2.12
CA ASP A 204 12.06 -6.98 1.50
C ASP A 204 12.67 -6.27 0.27
N ARG A 205 11.87 -5.49 -0.48
CA ARG A 205 12.39 -4.67 -1.58
C ARG A 205 13.21 -3.50 -1.04
N ILE A 206 12.68 -2.79 -0.03
CA ILE A 206 13.34 -1.65 0.61
C ILE A 206 14.69 -2.09 1.20
N ALA A 207 14.75 -3.27 1.81
CA ALA A 207 15.99 -3.86 2.33
C ALA A 207 17.05 -4.08 1.23
N VAL A 208 16.65 -4.63 0.09
CA VAL A 208 17.54 -4.83 -1.08
C VAL A 208 18.01 -3.49 -1.62
N GLU A 209 17.12 -2.50 -1.71
CA GLU A 209 17.47 -1.16 -2.16
C GLU A 209 18.51 -0.52 -1.26
N GLU A 210 18.37 -0.63 0.06
CA GLU A 210 19.35 -0.08 1.01
C GLU A 210 20.69 -0.82 0.94
N ALA A 211 20.67 -2.16 0.89
CA ALA A 211 21.90 -2.94 0.77
C ALA A 211 22.66 -2.62 -0.54
N ALA A 212 21.94 -2.44 -1.65
CA ALA A 212 22.54 -2.03 -2.92
C ALA A 212 23.10 -0.61 -2.84
N ARG A 213 22.36 0.32 -2.22
CA ARG A 213 22.80 1.71 -2.00
C ARG A 213 24.10 1.75 -1.21
N ASP A 214 24.18 1.01 -0.11
CA ASP A 214 25.38 0.92 0.72
C ASP A 214 26.57 0.29 -0.01
N PHE A 215 26.33 -0.78 -0.79
CA PHE A 215 27.36 -1.37 -1.64
C PHE A 215 27.95 -0.34 -2.61
N PHE A 216 27.10 0.43 -3.29
CA PHE A 216 27.56 1.46 -4.24
C PHE A 216 28.22 2.66 -3.54
N ARG A 217 27.75 3.06 -2.35
CA ARG A 217 28.43 4.07 -1.52
C ARG A 217 29.87 3.65 -1.18
N GLN A 218 30.07 2.36 -0.85
CA GLN A 218 31.38 1.84 -0.46
C GLN A 218 32.33 1.60 -1.64
N THR A 219 31.80 1.29 -2.82
CA THR A 219 32.60 0.92 -4.01
C THR A 219 32.78 2.05 -5.01
N SER A 220 31.94 3.09 -4.96
CA SER A 220 32.06 4.25 -5.84
C SER A 220 33.32 5.06 -5.54
N ARG A 221 34.10 5.37 -6.58
CA ARG A 221 35.33 6.15 -6.46
C ARG A 221 35.06 7.64 -6.21
N SER A 222 34.00 8.16 -6.79
CA SER A 222 33.45 9.49 -6.49
C SER A 222 32.39 9.33 -5.43
N ALA A 223 32.35 10.15 -4.38
CA ALA A 223 31.25 10.18 -3.44
C ALA A 223 30.03 10.78 -4.16
N PRO A 224 29.05 9.97 -4.61
CA PRO A 224 27.86 10.54 -5.23
C PRO A 224 27.05 11.24 -4.12
N THR A 225 26.42 12.37 -4.45
CA THR A 225 25.57 13.09 -3.51
C THR A 225 24.35 12.26 -3.15
N ASP A 226 23.79 11.56 -4.16
CA ASP A 226 22.71 10.60 -3.96
C ASP A 226 22.78 9.45 -4.98
N ILE A 227 22.18 8.31 -4.61
CA ILE A 227 22.13 7.10 -5.43
C ILE A 227 20.71 6.57 -5.47
N LYS A 228 20.00 6.74 -6.58
CA LYS A 228 18.68 6.14 -6.74
C LYS A 228 18.79 4.66 -7.14
N ILE A 229 18.28 3.77 -6.29
CA ILE A 229 18.20 2.33 -6.58
C ILE A 229 16.80 1.99 -7.13
N SER A 230 16.75 1.11 -8.12
CA SER A 230 15.51 0.53 -8.64
C SER A 230 15.66 -0.98 -8.77
N VAL A 231 14.87 -1.72 -8.00
CA VAL A 231 14.78 -3.18 -8.10
C VAL A 231 13.79 -3.55 -9.21
N THR A 232 14.26 -4.26 -10.24
CA THR A 232 13.42 -4.65 -11.39
C THR A 232 12.86 -6.06 -11.25
N ALA A 233 13.55 -6.94 -10.53
CA ALA A 233 13.05 -8.27 -10.21
C ALA A 233 13.66 -8.79 -8.91
N GLN A 234 12.84 -9.48 -8.12
CA GLN A 234 13.21 -10.05 -6.84
C GLN A 234 12.54 -11.42 -6.66
N THR A 235 13.30 -12.33 -6.05
CA THR A 235 12.87 -13.64 -5.56
C THR A 235 13.40 -13.81 -4.14
N ASP A 236 13.03 -14.90 -3.47
CA ASP A 236 13.49 -15.17 -2.09
C ASP A 236 15.02 -15.23 -1.94
N SER A 237 15.73 -15.53 -3.03
CA SER A 237 17.19 -15.76 -3.00
C SER A 237 17.99 -14.77 -3.85
N HIS A 238 17.37 -14.06 -4.79
CA HIS A 238 18.08 -13.19 -5.73
C HIS A 238 17.27 -11.93 -6.04
N ALA A 239 17.98 -10.82 -6.22
CA ALA A 239 17.42 -9.57 -6.71
C ALA A 239 18.31 -8.98 -7.81
N ARG A 240 17.71 -8.24 -8.75
CA ARG A 240 18.43 -7.49 -9.77
C ARG A 240 17.78 -6.14 -10.04
N GLY A 241 18.59 -5.19 -10.45
CA GLY A 241 18.12 -3.84 -10.70
C GLY A 241 19.21 -2.91 -11.23
N SER A 242 18.96 -1.62 -11.10
CA SER A 242 19.87 -0.56 -11.50
C SER A 242 20.08 0.47 -10.40
N ALA A 243 21.25 1.09 -10.39
CA ALA A 243 21.58 2.27 -9.61
C ALA A 243 21.80 3.46 -10.55
N THR A 244 21.25 4.61 -10.19
CA THR A 244 21.48 5.89 -10.87
C THR A 244 22.18 6.83 -9.90
N PHE A 245 23.35 7.33 -10.28
CA PHE A 245 24.12 8.26 -9.48
C PHE A 245 23.72 9.68 -9.83
N LEU A 246 23.40 10.47 -8.82
CA LEU A 246 22.93 11.85 -8.96
C LEU A 246 24.01 12.82 -8.47
N ASP A 247 24.11 13.96 -9.16
CA ASP A 247 24.90 15.12 -8.68
C ASP A 247 24.10 15.98 -7.70
N ASP A 248 24.71 17.08 -7.24
CA ASP A 248 24.10 18.04 -6.30
C ASP A 248 22.83 18.71 -6.85
N SER A 249 22.62 18.71 -8.18
CA SER A 249 21.41 19.24 -8.82
C SER A 249 20.31 18.18 -8.95
N GLY A 250 20.56 16.95 -8.52
CA GLY A 250 19.67 15.81 -8.69
C GLY A 250 19.68 15.24 -10.11
N GLN A 251 20.63 15.64 -10.95
CA GLN A 251 20.73 15.16 -12.33
C GLN A 251 21.53 13.86 -12.39
N ALA A 252 21.10 12.91 -13.22
CA ALA A 252 21.80 11.65 -13.41
C ALA A 252 23.15 11.86 -14.12
N VAL A 253 24.23 11.43 -13.47
CA VAL A 253 25.60 11.54 -14.00
C VAL A 253 26.22 10.21 -14.37
N ALA A 254 25.73 9.11 -13.80
CA ALA A 254 26.16 7.76 -14.13
C ALA A 254 25.07 6.74 -13.79
N GLY A 255 25.24 5.50 -14.27
CA GLY A 255 24.38 4.38 -13.92
C GLY A 255 25.15 3.07 -13.84
N ALA A 256 24.62 2.13 -13.05
CA ALA A 256 25.13 0.77 -12.92
C ALA A 256 23.98 -0.23 -12.81
N TYR A 257 24.26 -1.49 -13.12
CA TYR A 257 23.34 -2.61 -12.84
C TYR A 257 23.89 -3.44 -11.70
N PHE A 258 23.00 -4.05 -10.92
CA PHE A 258 23.38 -4.97 -9.85
C PHE A 258 22.61 -6.29 -9.92
N PHE A 259 23.26 -7.33 -9.43
CA PHE A 259 22.69 -8.63 -9.13
C PHE A 259 23.11 -8.99 -7.71
N ALA A 260 22.13 -9.15 -6.84
CA ALA A 260 22.33 -9.47 -5.43
C ALA A 260 21.78 -10.87 -5.14
N ARG A 261 22.42 -11.57 -4.21
CA ARG A 261 21.97 -12.86 -3.68
C ARG A 261 21.78 -12.72 -2.17
N ARG A 262 20.64 -13.16 -1.65
CA ARG A 262 20.39 -13.26 -0.21
C ARG A 262 21.31 -14.36 0.36
N LEU A 263 22.15 -14.00 1.34
CA LEU A 263 23.11 -14.91 1.98
C LEU A 263 22.46 -15.69 3.12
#